data_AF-A0A7E4VSD5-F1
#
_entry.id   AF-A0A7E4VSD5-F1
#
_cell.length_a   1.000
_cell.length_b   1.000
_cell.length_c   1.000
_cell.angle_alpha   90.00
_cell.angle_beta   90.00
_cell.angle_gamma   90.00
#
_symmetry.space_group_name_H-M   'P 1'
#
loop_
_entity.id
_entity.type
_entity.pdbx_description
1 polymer ?
#
loop_
_entity_poly.entity_id
_entity_poly.type
_entity_poly.pdbx_seq_one_letter_code
_entity_poly.pdbx_strand_id
1 'polypeptide(L)'
;MLVDKVVNLLHKIPHVDFHFRRTSDAFSYDYSSPYAQAIAIFAALTALIGLLLLLIIVFTWICQCCRHKDTTVRSRNGARNLTVVLFILSVLCFGLLAASLYGNERLNRSIGKTTNSLDNVHRSLKLAEVQSSLLTSTQQSAQAHVDELVKLIDQKTRESTNINKTLLDEVDGELTSVSDKFEDVQSQLEHLNLELTDSKKLKRTQTYINRFEFDRSALYITLPAIVITVLFIGVISFCRKSRKGSIVFSALGVVTFFVTWALIAIVVPLSIAHADLCSTHDEFVKTHLRHEVYNAYNFYRTCEPSESHKSVPTNLPVNTINDRFTEIQAGEAKLVGQLNTLFNNSADVSAIMRNIEKDISESFKNVGAIEFTLSCYALHDDVTGINDGICYDAVIGSIIMLATTLLSGIFMFILLIVVSQTWYMFNRLPNDYMEVNEEDPFYPRQQDTVIPADIYGTHVFNHRTRFTPSSLEHTEPSTGTTSATNPQQNSQTTPLLDTAWQRSNPSAPIGSGNNTINAGAGNRFI
;
A
#
# COMPACT_ATOMS: atom_id res chain seq x y z
N MET A 1 0.44 24.28 11.02
CA MET A 1 1.49 24.62 12.02
C MET A 1 2.49 23.50 12.32
N LEU A 2 2.09 22.30 12.80
CA LEU A 2 3.07 21.24 13.11
C LEU A 2 3.62 20.59 11.84
N VAL A 3 2.74 20.21 10.91
CA VAL A 3 3.07 19.55 9.63
C VAL A 3 4.05 20.39 8.84
N ASP A 4 3.66 21.63 8.54
CA ASP A 4 4.43 22.63 7.82
C ASP A 4 5.78 22.96 8.49
N LYS A 5 5.93 22.87 9.82
CA LYS A 5 7.25 22.95 10.48
C LYS A 5 8.15 21.74 10.18
N VAL A 6 7.60 20.54 10.06
CA VAL A 6 8.37 19.32 9.74
C VAL A 6 8.66 19.24 8.24
N VAL A 7 7.73 19.64 7.37
CA VAL A 7 7.95 19.82 5.93
C VAL A 7 9.09 20.82 5.69
N ASN A 8 9.03 22.00 6.33
CA ASN A 8 10.10 23.01 6.28
C ASN A 8 11.43 22.56 6.91
N LEU A 9 11.47 21.46 7.67
CA LEU A 9 12.70 20.91 8.24
C LEU A 9 13.33 19.89 7.28
N LEU A 10 12.51 19.00 6.70
CA LEU A 10 12.93 18.01 5.70
C LEU A 10 13.42 18.70 4.42
N HIS A 11 12.65 19.67 3.91
CA HIS A 11 12.98 20.43 2.71
C HIS A 11 14.23 21.33 2.83
N LYS A 12 14.73 21.56 4.06
CA LYS A 12 15.98 22.30 4.31
C LYS A 12 17.22 21.41 4.39
N ILE A 13 17.06 20.09 4.24
CA ILE A 13 18.19 19.18 4.10
C ILE A 13 18.82 19.44 2.72
N PRO A 14 20.12 19.77 2.63
CA PRO A 14 20.71 20.21 1.37
C PRO A 14 20.81 19.07 0.36
N HIS A 15 20.10 19.21 -0.76
CA HIS A 15 20.22 18.26 -1.88
C HIS A 15 21.55 18.44 -2.62
N VAL A 16 22.19 17.32 -2.97
CA VAL A 16 23.49 17.28 -3.68
C VAL A 16 23.49 16.23 -4.79
N ASP A 17 24.17 16.49 -5.90
CA ASP A 17 24.36 15.52 -7.00
C ASP A 17 25.50 14.52 -6.70
N PHE A 18 25.73 13.55 -7.60
CA PHE A 18 26.88 12.63 -7.49
C PHE A 18 28.26 13.32 -7.66
N HIS A 19 28.29 14.62 -7.97
CA HIS A 19 29.49 15.45 -7.98
C HIS A 19 29.63 16.33 -6.72
N PHE A 20 28.78 16.10 -5.71
CA PHE A 20 28.69 16.85 -4.44
C PHE A 20 28.42 18.35 -4.61
N ARG A 21 27.77 18.74 -5.72
CA ARG A 21 27.29 20.11 -5.97
C ARG A 21 25.88 20.23 -5.41
N ARG A 22 25.55 21.37 -4.80
CA ARG A 22 24.18 21.64 -4.35
C ARG A 22 23.24 21.72 -5.56
N THR A 23 22.11 21.01 -5.47
CA THR A 23 21.08 20.96 -6.51
C THR A 23 19.86 21.80 -6.11
N SER A 24 18.81 21.80 -6.92
CA SER A 24 17.52 22.37 -6.51
C SER A 24 16.88 21.48 -5.46
N ASP A 25 16.35 22.09 -4.39
CA ASP A 25 15.58 21.39 -3.35
C ASP A 25 14.10 21.18 -3.79
N ALA A 26 13.72 21.59 -5.00
CA ALA A 26 12.37 21.40 -5.56
C ALA A 26 12.16 19.99 -6.14
N PHE A 27 10.98 19.40 -5.90
CA PHE A 27 10.66 18.04 -6.31
C PHE A 27 10.67 17.84 -7.83
N SER A 28 11.37 16.79 -8.30
CA SER A 28 11.36 16.35 -9.70
C SER A 28 11.09 14.86 -9.82
N TYR A 29 10.22 14.48 -10.75
CA TYR A 29 9.86 13.08 -11.04
C TYR A 29 10.84 12.40 -12.02
N ASP A 30 11.72 13.15 -12.70
CA ASP A 30 12.65 12.60 -13.69
C ASP A 30 13.81 11.83 -13.01
N TYR A 31 13.89 10.53 -13.28
CA TYR A 31 14.96 9.64 -12.78
C TYR A 31 16.38 10.03 -13.24
N SER A 32 16.51 10.80 -14.34
CA SER A 32 17.79 11.30 -14.83
C SER A 32 18.21 12.63 -14.18
N SER A 33 17.28 13.29 -13.46
CA SER A 33 17.53 14.60 -12.84
C SER A 33 18.60 14.55 -11.74
N PRO A 34 19.31 15.67 -11.50
CA PRO A 34 20.23 15.77 -10.36
C PRO A 34 19.51 15.72 -9.00
N TYR A 35 18.18 15.92 -8.96
CA TYR A 35 17.35 15.71 -7.77
C TYR A 35 17.22 14.20 -7.44
N ALA A 36 16.96 13.34 -8.44
CA ALA A 36 16.92 11.90 -8.25
C ALA A 36 18.25 11.33 -7.72
N GLN A 37 19.39 11.93 -8.11
CA GLN A 37 20.71 11.60 -7.56
C GLN A 37 20.83 11.93 -6.07
N ALA A 38 20.31 13.08 -5.62
CA ALA A 38 20.29 13.47 -4.22
C ALA A 38 19.44 12.52 -3.36
N ILE A 39 18.26 12.13 -3.86
CA ILE A 39 17.38 11.15 -3.21
C ILE A 39 18.08 9.77 -3.11
N ALA A 40 18.82 9.36 -4.14
CA ALA A 40 19.65 8.15 -4.09
C ALA A 40 20.82 8.25 -3.09
N ILE A 41 21.41 9.44 -2.91
CA ILE A 41 22.44 9.68 -1.88
C ILE A 41 21.84 9.54 -0.47
N PHE A 42 20.64 10.05 -0.20
CA PHE A 42 19.99 9.84 1.12
C PHE A 42 19.72 8.35 1.40
N ALA A 43 19.30 7.59 0.39
CA ALA A 43 19.17 6.13 0.50
C ALA A 43 20.52 5.47 0.84
N ALA A 44 21.57 5.81 0.10
CA ALA A 44 22.92 5.25 0.26
C ALA A 44 23.56 5.60 1.62
N LEU A 45 23.43 6.85 2.09
CA LEU A 45 23.89 7.28 3.42
C LEU A 45 23.17 6.52 4.53
N THR A 46 21.86 6.32 4.39
CA THR A 46 21.04 5.59 5.37
C THR A 46 21.43 4.10 5.41
N ALA A 47 21.65 3.48 4.26
CA ALA A 47 22.15 2.11 4.16
C ALA A 47 23.57 1.97 4.73
N LEU A 48 24.45 2.95 4.50
CA LEU A 48 25.81 2.99 5.05
C LEU A 48 25.80 3.07 6.58
N ILE A 49 24.93 3.88 7.18
CA ILE A 49 24.75 3.93 8.64
C ILE A 49 24.29 2.55 9.16
N GLY A 50 23.32 1.92 8.49
CA GLY A 50 22.89 0.54 8.82
C GLY A 50 24.04 -0.47 8.74
N LEU A 51 24.90 -0.39 7.73
CA LEU A 51 26.08 -1.24 7.55
C LEU A 51 27.15 -1.00 8.63
N LEU A 52 27.41 0.25 9.01
CA LEU A 52 28.33 0.59 10.10
C LEU A 52 27.83 0.06 11.46
N LEU A 53 26.52 0.17 11.70
CA LEU A 53 25.88 -0.41 12.90
C LEU A 53 25.91 -1.95 12.88
N LEU A 54 25.70 -2.57 11.71
CA LEU A 54 25.88 -4.02 11.51
C LEU A 54 27.32 -4.45 11.84
N LEU A 55 28.32 -3.69 11.36
CA LEU A 55 29.73 -3.94 11.65
C LEU A 55 30.02 -3.85 13.14
N ILE A 56 29.45 -2.87 13.86
CA ILE A 56 29.58 -2.74 15.32
C ILE A 56 28.91 -3.94 16.03
N ILE A 57 27.75 -4.42 15.57
CA ILE A 57 27.12 -5.65 16.10
C ILE A 57 28.07 -6.85 15.91
N VAL A 58 28.56 -7.10 14.69
CA VAL A 58 29.46 -8.23 14.40
C VAL A 58 30.78 -8.13 15.18
N PHE A 59 31.37 -6.94 15.27
CA PHE A 59 32.59 -6.70 16.05
C PHE A 59 32.36 -6.95 17.54
N THR A 60 31.29 -6.41 18.12
CA THR A 60 30.99 -6.64 19.55
C THR A 60 30.66 -8.12 19.83
N TRP A 61 30.09 -8.86 18.89
CA TRP A 61 29.91 -10.31 18.99
C TRP A 61 31.26 -11.05 18.98
N ILE A 62 32.14 -10.76 18.00
CA ILE A 62 33.48 -11.36 17.93
C ILE A 62 34.27 -11.08 19.21
N CYS A 63 34.31 -9.82 19.68
CA CYS A 63 34.96 -9.47 20.94
C CYS A 63 34.39 -10.23 22.14
N GLN A 64 33.09 -10.54 22.17
CA GLN A 64 32.48 -11.29 23.28
C GLN A 64 32.69 -12.81 23.17
N CYS A 65 32.83 -13.36 21.97
CA CYS A 65 33.29 -14.73 21.76
C CYS A 65 34.76 -14.92 22.18
N CYS A 66 35.63 -13.97 21.78
CA CYS A 66 37.06 -14.04 22.07
C CYS A 66 37.43 -13.68 23.52
N ARG A 67 36.60 -12.91 24.23
CA ARG A 67 36.88 -12.53 25.61
C ARG A 67 36.53 -13.66 26.58
N HIS A 68 37.45 -14.62 26.67
CA HIS A 68 37.52 -15.58 27.78
C HIS A 68 37.38 -14.81 29.09
N LYS A 69 36.48 -15.26 29.97
CA LYS A 69 36.10 -14.51 31.16
C LYS A 69 36.22 -15.40 32.38
N ASP A 70 37.23 -15.10 33.19
CA ASP A 70 37.53 -15.83 34.42
C ASP A 70 36.31 -15.86 35.34
N THR A 71 36.12 -17.03 35.95
CA THR A 71 34.80 -17.58 36.29
C THR A 71 34.12 -16.96 37.52
N THR A 72 34.61 -15.80 37.96
CA THR A 72 34.04 -14.95 39.02
C THR A 72 32.54 -14.80 38.90
N VAL A 73 31.83 -14.99 40.02
CA VAL A 73 30.38 -15.24 40.02
C VAL A 73 29.60 -13.96 39.71
N ARG A 74 29.22 -13.77 38.45
CA ARG A 74 28.20 -12.75 38.10
C ARG A 74 26.86 -13.20 38.66
N SER A 75 26.48 -12.61 39.80
CA SER A 75 25.30 -12.94 40.61
C SER A 75 24.03 -13.26 39.79
N ARG A 76 23.22 -14.19 40.32
CA ARG A 76 21.86 -14.53 39.83
C ARG A 76 20.99 -13.29 39.55
N ASN A 77 21.20 -12.23 40.32
CA ASN A 77 20.52 -10.94 40.13
C ASN A 77 20.90 -10.26 38.80
N GLY A 78 22.17 -10.33 38.39
CA GLY A 78 22.65 -9.77 37.13
C GLY A 78 22.09 -10.47 35.89
N ALA A 79 21.89 -11.80 35.96
CA ALA A 79 21.18 -12.54 34.91
C ALA A 79 19.70 -12.10 34.82
N ARG A 80 19.00 -12.04 35.96
CA ARG A 80 17.60 -11.59 36.03
C ARG A 80 17.42 -10.18 35.45
N ASN A 81 18.27 -9.24 35.85
CA ASN A 81 18.19 -7.85 35.38
C ASN A 81 18.42 -7.76 33.86
N LEU A 82 19.34 -8.55 33.30
CA LEU A 82 19.60 -8.59 31.85
C LEU A 82 18.39 -9.15 31.07
N THR A 83 17.72 -10.19 31.58
CA THR A 83 16.47 -10.70 30.99
C THR A 83 15.34 -9.67 31.04
N VAL A 84 15.22 -8.91 32.14
CA VAL A 84 14.22 -7.84 32.26
C VAL A 84 14.49 -6.70 31.26
N VAL A 85 15.75 -6.27 31.10
CA VAL A 85 16.12 -5.27 30.09
C VAL A 85 15.78 -5.74 28.68
N LEU A 86 16.08 -7.00 28.33
CA LEU A 86 15.72 -7.55 27.02
C LEU A 86 14.20 -7.64 26.80
N PHE A 87 13.43 -8.01 27.83
CA PHE A 87 11.97 -7.99 27.73
C PHE A 87 11.42 -6.58 27.47
N ILE A 88 11.91 -5.57 28.19
CA ILE A 88 11.53 -4.17 27.99
C ILE A 88 11.91 -3.69 26.58
N LEU A 89 13.13 -3.98 26.11
CA LEU A 89 13.57 -3.62 24.75
C LEU A 89 12.69 -4.27 23.69
N SER A 90 12.35 -5.55 23.81
CA SER A 90 11.43 -6.22 22.87
C SER A 90 10.03 -5.60 22.88
N VAL A 91 9.48 -5.27 24.06
CA VAL A 91 8.17 -4.60 24.18
C VAL A 91 8.18 -3.21 23.53
N LEU A 92 9.28 -2.46 23.66
CA LEU A 92 9.45 -1.17 22.97
C LEU A 92 9.57 -1.35 21.45
N CYS A 93 10.31 -2.35 20.96
CA CYS A 93 10.33 -2.69 19.53
C CYS A 93 8.93 -3.04 19.00
N PHE A 94 8.13 -3.83 19.74
CA PHE A 94 6.75 -4.12 19.34
C PHE A 94 5.88 -2.86 19.26
N GLY A 95 5.96 -1.98 20.26
CA GLY A 95 5.21 -0.71 20.26
C GLY A 95 5.59 0.19 19.08
N LEU A 96 6.88 0.26 18.75
CA LEU A 96 7.37 1.04 17.60
C LEU A 96 6.95 0.44 16.26
N LEU A 97 7.01 -0.89 16.09
CA LEU A 97 6.57 -1.56 14.86
C LEU A 97 5.04 -1.52 14.67
N ALA A 98 4.27 -1.56 15.76
CA ALA A 98 2.83 -1.33 15.71
C ALA A 98 2.51 0.14 15.32
N ALA A 99 3.27 1.10 15.85
CA ALA A 99 3.12 2.51 15.50
C ALA A 99 3.55 2.81 14.05
N SER A 100 4.55 2.12 13.50
CA SER A 100 4.93 2.25 12.08
C SER A 100 3.87 1.68 11.14
N LEU A 101 3.22 0.56 11.52
CA LEU A 101 2.08 0.01 10.79
C LEU A 101 0.86 0.94 10.84
N TYR A 102 0.61 1.59 11.98
CA TYR A 102 -0.43 2.64 12.09
C TYR A 102 -0.12 3.87 11.22
N GLY A 103 1.15 4.32 11.18
CA GLY A 103 1.60 5.38 10.28
C GLY A 103 1.38 5.03 8.80
N ASN A 104 1.69 3.78 8.41
CA ASN A 104 1.43 3.26 7.06
C ASN A 104 -0.06 3.22 6.71
N GLU A 105 -0.92 2.72 7.61
CA GLU A 105 -2.37 2.67 7.35
C GLU A 105 -2.98 4.09 7.27
N ARG A 106 -2.49 5.04 8.07
CA ARG A 106 -2.89 6.45 7.92
C ARG A 106 -2.49 6.99 6.53
N LEU A 107 -1.26 6.78 6.11
CA LEU A 107 -0.74 7.20 4.79
C LEU A 107 -1.58 6.59 3.64
N ASN A 108 -1.80 5.28 3.69
CA ASN A 108 -2.63 4.51 2.76
C ASN A 108 -4.07 5.05 2.68
N ARG A 109 -4.71 5.29 3.83
CA ARG A 109 -6.06 5.87 3.88
C ARG A 109 -6.12 7.29 3.34
N SER A 110 -5.11 8.12 3.58
CA SER A 110 -5.05 9.50 3.07
C SER A 110 -4.84 9.54 1.56
N ILE A 111 -3.95 8.70 1.00
CA ILE A 111 -3.80 8.56 -0.46
C ILE A 111 -5.08 7.98 -1.08
N GLY A 112 -5.76 7.05 -0.41
CA GLY A 112 -7.06 6.54 -0.81
C GLY A 112 -8.18 7.59 -0.83
N LYS A 113 -8.14 8.63 0.02
CA LYS A 113 -9.02 9.81 -0.14
C LYS A 113 -8.69 10.54 -1.44
N THR A 114 -7.43 10.91 -1.62
CA THR A 114 -6.95 11.64 -2.81
C THR A 114 -7.33 10.93 -4.11
N THR A 115 -7.14 9.62 -4.21
CA THR A 115 -7.47 8.88 -5.45
C THR A 115 -8.96 8.62 -5.63
N ASN A 116 -9.78 8.69 -4.57
CA ASN A 116 -11.24 8.73 -4.71
C ASN A 116 -11.73 10.08 -5.21
N SER A 117 -11.27 11.20 -4.63
CA SER A 117 -11.62 12.54 -5.10
C SER A 117 -11.15 12.81 -6.53
N LEU A 118 -9.98 12.30 -6.91
CA LEU A 118 -9.52 12.32 -8.31
C LEU A 118 -10.44 11.51 -9.25
N ASP A 119 -11.11 10.45 -8.76
CA ASP A 119 -12.11 9.72 -9.55
C ASP A 119 -13.45 10.47 -9.62
N ASN A 120 -13.84 11.19 -8.58
CA ASN A 120 -15.02 12.05 -8.60
C ASN A 120 -14.86 13.17 -9.63
N VAL A 121 -13.75 13.92 -9.59
CA VAL A 121 -13.41 14.94 -10.60
C VAL A 121 -13.41 14.32 -12.01
N HIS A 122 -12.80 13.14 -12.18
CA HIS A 122 -12.81 12.43 -13.48
C HIS A 122 -14.22 12.04 -13.94
N ARG A 123 -15.11 11.60 -13.03
CA ARG A 123 -16.51 11.28 -13.33
C ARG A 123 -17.31 12.54 -13.71
N SER A 124 -17.16 13.65 -12.98
CA SER A 124 -17.85 14.91 -13.28
C SER A 124 -17.41 15.48 -14.63
N LEU A 125 -16.10 15.50 -14.92
CA LEU A 125 -15.60 15.90 -16.25
C LEU A 125 -16.15 15.00 -17.37
N LYS A 126 -16.21 13.69 -17.16
CA LYS A 126 -16.79 12.74 -18.14
C LYS A 126 -18.32 12.88 -18.27
N LEU A 127 -19.01 13.27 -17.20
CA LEU A 127 -20.46 13.50 -17.22
C LEU A 127 -20.78 14.80 -17.99
N ALA A 128 -19.97 15.83 -17.82
CA ALA A 128 -20.00 17.03 -18.66
C ALA A 128 -19.58 16.77 -20.12
N GLU A 129 -18.60 15.88 -20.39
CA GLU A 129 -18.23 15.42 -21.75
C GLU A 129 -19.46 14.82 -22.46
N VAL A 130 -20.22 13.98 -21.76
CA VAL A 130 -21.48 13.40 -22.29
C VAL A 130 -22.56 14.47 -22.50
N GLN A 131 -22.81 15.35 -21.52
CA GLN A 131 -23.82 16.43 -21.65
C GLN A 131 -23.48 17.41 -22.78
N SER A 132 -22.21 17.76 -22.94
CA SER A 132 -21.71 18.61 -24.03
C SER A 132 -21.89 17.94 -25.40
N SER A 133 -21.65 16.64 -25.50
CA SER A 133 -21.94 15.89 -26.74
C SER A 133 -23.43 15.82 -27.08
N LEU A 134 -24.31 15.70 -26.07
CA LEU A 134 -25.77 15.79 -26.27
C LEU A 134 -26.18 17.19 -26.72
N LEU A 135 -25.72 18.25 -26.04
CA LEU A 135 -25.95 19.64 -26.41
C LEU A 135 -25.49 19.97 -27.84
N THR A 136 -24.36 19.40 -28.27
CA THR A 136 -23.87 19.51 -29.65
C THR A 136 -24.87 18.89 -30.65
N SER A 137 -25.42 17.71 -30.34
CA SER A 137 -26.46 17.09 -31.19
C SER A 137 -27.80 17.86 -31.18
N THR A 138 -28.17 18.48 -30.06
CA THR A 138 -29.36 19.35 -29.98
C THR A 138 -29.17 20.64 -30.79
N GLN A 139 -27.98 21.25 -30.75
CA GLN A 139 -27.64 22.43 -31.55
C GLN A 139 -27.72 22.12 -33.05
N GLN A 140 -27.22 20.96 -33.49
CA GLN A 140 -27.31 20.54 -34.91
C GLN A 140 -28.76 20.28 -35.34
N SER A 141 -29.62 19.76 -34.46
CA SER A 141 -31.07 19.64 -34.69
C SER A 141 -31.73 21.02 -34.83
N ALA A 142 -31.44 21.94 -33.91
CA ALA A 142 -31.99 23.30 -33.93
C ALA A 142 -31.57 24.06 -35.21
N GLN A 143 -30.30 23.97 -35.60
CA GLN A 143 -29.79 24.57 -36.83
C GLN A 143 -30.47 23.96 -38.06
N ALA A 144 -30.68 22.65 -38.13
CA ALA A 144 -31.41 22.00 -39.22
C ALA A 144 -32.89 22.44 -39.31
N HIS A 145 -33.56 22.65 -38.17
CA HIS A 145 -34.93 23.19 -38.14
C HIS A 145 -35.00 24.67 -38.55
N VAL A 146 -34.01 25.50 -38.18
CA VAL A 146 -33.84 26.87 -38.71
C VAL A 146 -33.64 26.83 -40.22
N ASP A 147 -32.80 25.93 -40.71
CA ASP A 147 -32.51 25.73 -42.11
C ASP A 147 -33.76 25.26 -42.91
N GLU A 148 -34.64 24.47 -42.30
CA GLU A 148 -35.96 24.09 -42.85
C GLU A 148 -36.92 25.29 -42.87
N LEU A 149 -36.95 26.09 -41.80
CA LEU A 149 -37.75 27.30 -41.70
C LEU A 149 -37.41 28.34 -42.77
N VAL A 150 -36.12 28.59 -43.02
CA VAL A 150 -35.65 29.45 -44.14
C VAL A 150 -36.29 29.01 -45.45
N LYS A 151 -36.18 27.71 -45.78
CA LYS A 151 -36.69 27.12 -47.03
C LYS A 151 -38.22 27.22 -47.14
N LEU A 152 -38.94 27.05 -46.03
CA LEU A 152 -40.40 27.17 -45.98
C LEU A 152 -40.88 28.62 -46.14
N ILE A 153 -40.20 29.59 -45.51
CA ILE A 153 -40.47 31.02 -45.67
C ILE A 153 -40.23 31.42 -47.13
N ASP A 154 -39.12 31.00 -47.73
CA ASP A 154 -38.75 31.29 -49.11
C ASP A 154 -39.74 30.66 -50.12
N GLN A 155 -40.22 29.44 -49.87
CA GLN A 155 -41.32 28.83 -50.65
C GLN A 155 -42.62 29.64 -50.54
N LYS A 156 -43.13 29.88 -49.32
CA LYS A 156 -44.41 30.60 -49.14
C LYS A 156 -44.35 32.04 -49.62
N THR A 157 -43.15 32.63 -49.66
CA THR A 157 -42.90 33.95 -50.25
C THR A 157 -43.09 33.96 -51.77
N ARG A 158 -42.67 32.90 -52.46
CA ARG A 158 -42.85 32.75 -53.91
C ARG A 158 -44.30 32.44 -54.31
N GLU A 159 -45.04 31.78 -53.41
CA GLU A 159 -46.46 31.44 -53.61
C GLU A 159 -47.43 32.61 -53.32
N SER A 160 -47.03 33.60 -52.52
CA SER A 160 -47.90 34.65 -51.98
C SER A 160 -47.69 36.02 -52.65
N THR A 161 -48.71 36.54 -53.33
CA THR A 161 -48.60 37.80 -54.09
C THR A 161 -48.67 39.10 -53.28
N ASN A 162 -49.08 39.06 -52.00
CA ASN A 162 -49.36 40.24 -51.16
C ASN A 162 -48.58 40.26 -49.83
N ILE A 163 -47.30 39.89 -49.83
CA ILE A 163 -46.46 39.93 -48.62
C ILE A 163 -45.95 41.34 -48.30
N ASN A 164 -45.94 41.69 -47.02
CA ASN A 164 -45.29 42.89 -46.51
C ASN A 164 -43.76 42.74 -46.52
N LYS A 165 -43.11 43.30 -47.54
CA LYS A 165 -41.66 43.18 -47.74
C LYS A 165 -40.83 43.66 -46.54
N THR A 166 -41.17 44.80 -45.92
CA THR A 166 -40.34 45.32 -44.82
C THR A 166 -40.38 44.43 -43.56
N LEU A 167 -41.42 43.61 -43.40
CA LEU A 167 -41.50 42.61 -42.33
C LEU A 167 -40.77 41.32 -42.72
N LEU A 168 -40.76 40.97 -44.00
CA LEU A 168 -39.95 39.86 -44.52
C LEU A 168 -38.46 40.15 -44.39
N ASP A 169 -38.02 41.36 -44.76
CA ASP A 169 -36.64 41.83 -44.62
C ASP A 169 -36.19 41.81 -43.14
N GLU A 170 -37.10 42.10 -42.19
CA GLU A 170 -36.82 42.04 -40.75
C GLU A 170 -36.78 40.59 -40.22
N VAL A 171 -37.62 39.70 -40.76
CA VAL A 171 -37.59 38.26 -40.44
C VAL A 171 -36.30 37.61 -40.96
N ASP A 172 -35.87 37.93 -42.17
CA ASP A 172 -34.64 37.40 -42.79
C ASP A 172 -33.38 37.82 -42.00
N GLY A 173 -33.34 39.09 -41.58
CA GLY A 173 -32.27 39.60 -40.72
C GLY A 173 -32.24 38.96 -39.32
N GLU A 174 -33.39 38.70 -38.70
CA GLU A 174 -33.46 38.02 -37.39
C GLU A 174 -33.14 36.52 -37.50
N LEU A 175 -33.55 35.87 -38.60
CA LEU A 175 -33.28 34.47 -38.88
C LEU A 175 -31.79 34.22 -39.14
N THR A 176 -31.13 35.15 -39.86
CA THR A 176 -29.68 35.17 -40.03
C THR A 176 -28.97 35.38 -38.67
N SER A 177 -29.41 36.38 -37.88
CA SER A 177 -28.94 36.65 -36.51
C SER A 177 -29.02 35.42 -35.59
N VAL A 178 -30.08 34.61 -35.70
CA VAL A 178 -30.25 33.36 -34.95
C VAL A 178 -29.30 32.26 -35.48
N SER A 179 -29.14 32.13 -36.80
CA SER A 179 -28.21 31.16 -37.41
C SER A 179 -26.76 31.43 -37.02
N ASP A 180 -26.28 32.67 -37.15
CA ASP A 180 -24.92 33.09 -36.79
C ASP A 180 -24.58 32.75 -35.32
N LYS A 181 -25.56 32.88 -34.41
CA LYS A 181 -25.41 32.55 -32.99
C LYS A 181 -25.38 31.05 -32.73
N PHE A 182 -26.11 30.24 -33.50
CA PHE A 182 -25.99 28.78 -33.44
C PHE A 182 -24.60 28.30 -33.91
N GLU A 183 -23.96 28.99 -34.85
CA GLU A 183 -22.58 28.68 -35.27
C GLU A 183 -21.53 29.09 -34.23
N ASP A 184 -21.66 30.28 -33.60
CA ASP A 184 -20.79 30.66 -32.45
C ASP A 184 -20.90 29.63 -31.32
N VAL A 185 -22.13 29.25 -30.94
CA VAL A 185 -22.37 28.19 -29.93
C VAL A 185 -21.70 26.86 -30.31
N GLN A 186 -21.73 26.44 -31.58
CA GLN A 186 -21.02 25.23 -32.01
C GLN A 186 -19.50 25.36 -31.79
N SER A 187 -18.92 26.52 -32.13
CA SER A 187 -17.49 26.77 -31.91
C SER A 187 -17.10 26.73 -30.43
N GLN A 188 -17.94 27.32 -29.56
CA GLN A 188 -17.73 27.24 -28.10
C GLN A 188 -17.84 25.80 -27.57
N LEU A 189 -18.75 24.98 -28.12
CA LEU A 189 -18.91 23.57 -27.74
C LEU A 189 -17.72 22.71 -28.19
N GLU A 190 -17.18 22.94 -29.38
CA GLU A 190 -15.95 22.27 -29.84
C GLU A 190 -14.76 22.61 -28.90
N HIS A 191 -14.61 23.87 -28.50
CA HIS A 191 -13.59 24.28 -27.52
C HIS A 191 -13.80 23.63 -26.14
N LEU A 192 -15.03 23.58 -25.64
CA LEU A 192 -15.38 22.92 -24.37
C LEU A 192 -15.06 21.41 -24.40
N ASN A 193 -15.40 20.72 -25.49
CA ASN A 193 -15.14 19.28 -25.67
C ASN A 193 -13.63 18.96 -25.71
N LEU A 194 -12.80 19.84 -26.29
CA LEU A 194 -11.35 19.65 -26.34
C LEU A 194 -10.69 19.70 -24.95
N GLU A 195 -11.15 20.58 -24.06
CA GLU A 195 -10.62 20.69 -22.68
C GLU A 195 -11.11 19.52 -21.80
N LEU A 196 -12.39 19.16 -21.88
CA LEU A 196 -12.97 18.02 -21.14
C LEU A 196 -12.31 16.67 -21.50
N THR A 197 -11.84 16.51 -22.74
CA THR A 197 -11.20 15.29 -23.24
C THR A 197 -9.90 14.90 -22.50
N ASP A 198 -9.24 15.85 -21.81
CA ASP A 198 -8.00 15.55 -21.07
C ASP A 198 -8.23 14.74 -19.77
N SER A 199 -9.50 14.46 -19.43
CA SER A 199 -9.95 13.55 -18.36
C SER A 199 -9.23 12.18 -18.36
N LYS A 200 -8.79 11.71 -19.53
CA LYS A 200 -8.03 10.46 -19.74
C LYS A 200 -6.66 10.47 -19.04
N LYS A 201 -6.04 11.64 -18.84
CA LYS A 201 -4.79 11.77 -18.04
C LYS A 201 -5.06 11.52 -16.57
N LEU A 202 -6.10 12.14 -16.00
CA LEU A 202 -6.46 11.99 -14.57
C LEU A 202 -6.65 10.51 -14.22
N LYS A 203 -7.37 9.74 -15.05
CA LYS A 203 -7.60 8.31 -14.83
C LYS A 203 -6.32 7.47 -14.91
N ARG A 204 -5.37 7.83 -15.79
CA ARG A 204 -4.04 7.21 -15.85
C ARG A 204 -3.23 7.51 -14.58
N THR A 205 -3.21 8.77 -14.14
CA THR A 205 -2.52 9.20 -12.91
C THR A 205 -3.09 8.49 -11.68
N GLN A 206 -4.42 8.45 -11.53
CA GLN A 206 -5.11 7.71 -10.46
C GLN A 206 -4.71 6.22 -10.44
N THR A 207 -4.66 5.58 -11.62
CA THR A 207 -4.28 4.16 -11.75
C THR A 207 -2.82 3.92 -11.37
N TYR A 208 -1.91 4.82 -11.75
CA TYR A 208 -0.49 4.75 -11.36
C TYR A 208 -0.31 4.91 -9.85
N ILE A 209 -0.94 5.93 -9.24
CA ILE A 209 -0.87 6.16 -7.79
C ILE A 209 -1.42 4.96 -7.01
N ASN A 210 -2.60 4.45 -7.38
CA ASN A 210 -3.19 3.28 -6.74
C ASN A 210 -2.29 2.04 -6.84
N ARG A 211 -1.58 1.84 -7.96
CA ARG A 211 -0.63 0.73 -8.13
C ARG A 211 0.60 0.89 -7.25
N PHE A 212 1.23 2.06 -7.29
CA PHE A 212 2.40 2.38 -6.47
C PHE A 212 2.09 2.23 -4.98
N GLU A 213 0.97 2.77 -4.53
CA GLU A 213 0.56 2.74 -3.12
C GLU A 213 0.21 1.32 -2.64
N PHE A 214 -0.42 0.50 -3.49
CA PHE A 214 -0.64 -0.92 -3.19
C PHE A 214 0.68 -1.67 -2.97
N ASP A 215 1.63 -1.54 -3.89
CA ASP A 215 2.93 -2.23 -3.79
C ASP A 215 3.75 -1.70 -2.59
N ARG A 216 3.73 -0.37 -2.34
CA ARG A 216 4.38 0.28 -1.20
C ARG A 216 3.79 -0.21 0.14
N SER A 217 2.48 -0.18 0.28
CA SER A 217 1.78 -0.55 1.52
C SER A 217 1.90 -2.06 1.80
N ALA A 218 1.82 -2.91 0.76
CA ALA A 218 2.03 -4.35 0.91
C ALA A 218 3.44 -4.70 1.43
N LEU A 219 4.48 -4.05 0.89
CA LEU A 219 5.86 -4.18 1.39
C LEU A 219 5.97 -3.70 2.85
N TYR A 220 5.28 -2.61 3.20
CA TYR A 220 5.30 -2.04 4.55
C TYR A 220 4.47 -2.79 5.59
N ILE A 221 3.53 -3.65 5.16
CA ILE A 221 2.81 -4.56 6.06
C ILE A 221 3.62 -5.84 6.25
N THR A 222 4.11 -6.43 5.16
CA THR A 222 4.76 -7.75 5.17
C THR A 222 6.11 -7.76 5.90
N LEU A 223 7.00 -6.80 5.64
CA LEU A 223 8.34 -6.81 6.24
C LEU A 223 8.32 -6.56 7.76
N PRO A 224 7.60 -5.56 8.31
CA PRO A 224 7.44 -5.41 9.76
C PRO A 224 6.72 -6.59 10.42
N ALA A 225 5.75 -7.24 9.76
CA ALA A 225 5.11 -8.44 10.29
C ALA A 225 6.12 -9.60 10.49
N ILE A 226 7.06 -9.79 9.56
CA ILE A 226 8.17 -10.75 9.72
C ILE A 226 9.03 -10.38 10.94
N VAL A 227 9.40 -9.10 11.10
CA VAL A 227 10.17 -8.63 12.27
C VAL A 227 9.43 -8.90 13.59
N ILE A 228 8.12 -8.65 13.64
CA ILE A 228 7.25 -8.91 14.79
C ILE A 228 7.26 -10.42 15.15
N THR A 229 7.12 -11.33 14.18
CA THR A 229 7.14 -12.78 14.48
C THR A 229 8.49 -13.26 15.04
N VAL A 230 9.61 -12.75 14.51
CA VAL A 230 10.96 -13.07 15.00
C VAL A 230 11.17 -12.52 16.42
N LEU A 231 10.74 -11.29 16.72
CA LEU A 231 10.79 -10.72 18.06
C LEU A 231 9.97 -11.52 19.07
N PHE A 232 8.82 -12.08 18.64
CA PHE A 232 7.96 -12.90 19.51
C PHE A 232 8.63 -14.23 19.88
N ILE A 233 9.26 -14.90 18.90
CA ILE A 233 10.10 -16.08 19.12
C ILE A 233 11.29 -15.75 20.04
N GLY A 234 11.85 -14.53 19.93
CA GLY A 234 12.87 -13.99 20.82
C GLY A 234 12.41 -13.89 22.28
N VAL A 235 11.28 -13.23 22.53
CA VAL A 235 10.69 -13.09 23.88
C VAL A 235 10.43 -14.46 24.50
N ILE A 236 9.85 -15.41 23.75
CA ILE A 236 9.64 -16.79 24.22
C ILE A 236 10.98 -17.45 24.58
N SER A 237 12.02 -17.25 23.78
CA SER A 237 13.37 -17.80 24.03
C SER A 237 14.02 -17.24 25.29
N PHE A 238 13.84 -15.94 25.58
CA PHE A 238 14.32 -15.30 26.80
C PHE A 238 13.54 -15.74 28.05
N CYS A 239 12.20 -15.80 27.96
CA CYS A 239 11.36 -16.29 29.05
C CYS A 239 11.69 -17.74 29.42
N ARG A 240 11.98 -18.60 28.43
CA ARG A 240 12.43 -19.99 28.63
C ARG A 240 13.93 -20.11 28.96
N LYS A 241 14.69 -19.00 29.04
CA LYS A 241 16.14 -18.94 29.31
C LYS A 241 16.97 -19.90 28.43
N SER A 242 16.51 -20.19 27.22
CA SER A 242 17.05 -21.27 26.39
C SER A 242 18.32 -20.83 25.68
N ARG A 243 19.47 -21.47 25.98
CA ARG A 243 20.73 -21.24 25.25
C ARG A 243 20.57 -21.44 23.74
N LYS A 244 19.88 -22.51 23.32
CA LYS A 244 19.61 -22.77 21.89
C LYS A 244 18.73 -21.68 21.27
N GLY A 245 17.68 -21.25 21.99
CA GLY A 245 16.79 -20.18 21.55
C GLY A 245 17.50 -18.83 21.42
N SER A 246 18.37 -18.47 22.38
CA SER A 246 19.16 -17.24 22.36
C SER A 246 20.11 -17.16 21.16
N ILE A 247 20.75 -18.27 20.77
CA ILE A 247 21.64 -18.33 19.59
C ILE A 247 20.82 -18.16 18.29
N VAL A 248 19.73 -18.93 18.14
CA VAL A 248 18.85 -18.86 16.96
C VAL A 248 18.22 -17.48 16.82
N PHE A 249 17.72 -16.91 17.92
CA PHE A 249 17.18 -15.55 17.92
C PHE A 249 18.23 -14.51 17.52
N SER A 250 19.49 -14.64 17.96
CA SER A 250 20.55 -13.70 17.55
C SER A 250 20.75 -13.73 16.04
N ALA A 251 20.81 -14.92 15.42
CA ALA A 251 20.97 -15.08 13.98
C ALA A 251 19.78 -14.48 13.19
N LEU A 252 18.54 -14.79 13.59
CA LEU A 252 17.33 -14.19 13.01
C LEU A 252 17.22 -12.68 13.29
N GLY A 253 17.80 -12.22 14.41
CA GLY A 253 17.90 -10.83 14.80
C GLY A 253 18.78 -10.00 13.86
N VAL A 254 19.89 -10.56 13.35
CA VAL A 254 20.71 -9.91 12.32
C VAL A 254 19.97 -9.80 10.99
N VAL A 255 19.21 -10.82 10.60
CA VAL A 255 18.37 -10.77 9.39
C VAL A 255 17.29 -9.71 9.51
N THR A 256 16.58 -9.65 10.65
CA THR A 256 15.55 -8.63 10.88
C THR A 256 16.13 -7.23 11.04
N PHE A 257 17.32 -7.07 11.62
CA PHE A 257 18.04 -5.80 11.63
C PHE A 257 18.37 -5.31 10.21
N PHE A 258 18.87 -6.18 9.33
CA PHE A 258 19.09 -5.85 7.92
C PHE A 258 17.79 -5.43 7.21
N VAL A 259 16.69 -6.17 7.42
CA VAL A 259 15.36 -5.83 6.87
C VAL A 259 14.87 -4.47 7.39
N THR A 260 15.01 -4.19 8.70
CA THR A 260 14.64 -2.88 9.27
C THR A 260 15.47 -1.74 8.70
N TRP A 261 16.79 -1.91 8.53
CA TRP A 261 17.63 -0.84 7.95
C TRP A 261 17.45 -0.67 6.44
N ALA A 262 17.11 -1.74 5.70
CA ALA A 262 16.66 -1.64 4.31
C ALA A 262 15.33 -0.88 4.20
N LEU A 263 14.36 -1.12 5.11
CA LEU A 263 13.14 -0.32 5.21
C LEU A 263 13.45 1.15 5.50
N ILE A 264 14.31 1.47 6.47
CA ILE A 264 14.70 2.86 6.79
C ILE A 264 15.33 3.53 5.56
N ALA A 265 16.21 2.83 4.83
CA ALA A 265 16.85 3.34 3.61
C ALA A 265 15.88 3.60 2.43
N ILE A 266 14.65 3.08 2.49
CA ILE A 266 13.57 3.41 1.55
C ILE A 266 12.67 4.52 2.12
N VAL A 267 12.38 4.51 3.43
CA VAL A 267 11.47 5.47 4.08
C VAL A 267 12.07 6.87 4.14
N VAL A 268 13.34 7.01 4.53
CA VAL A 268 14.02 8.31 4.64
C VAL A 268 13.95 9.11 3.32
N PRO A 269 14.41 8.60 2.17
CA PRO A 269 14.32 9.33 0.91
C PRO A 269 12.88 9.59 0.45
N LEU A 270 11.94 8.67 0.67
CA LEU A 270 10.53 8.89 0.30
C LEU A 270 9.85 9.97 1.16
N SER A 271 10.14 10.02 2.46
CA SER A 271 9.59 11.06 3.35
C SER A 271 10.24 12.43 3.13
N ILE A 272 11.49 12.50 2.65
CA ILE A 272 12.11 13.74 2.17
C ILE A 272 11.39 14.20 0.90
N ALA A 273 11.33 13.36 -0.13
CA ALA A 273 10.72 13.72 -1.41
C ALA A 273 9.22 14.07 -1.31
N HIS A 274 8.49 13.45 -0.39
CA HIS A 274 7.10 13.80 -0.07
C HIS A 274 6.99 15.18 0.59
N ALA A 275 7.95 15.56 1.45
CA ALA A 275 8.02 16.90 2.01
C ALA A 275 8.39 17.96 0.94
N ASP A 276 9.33 17.67 0.04
CA ASP A 276 9.69 18.59 -1.05
C ASP A 276 8.51 18.84 -1.98
N LEU A 277 7.81 17.78 -2.40
CA LEU A 277 6.59 17.87 -3.21
C LEU A 277 5.55 18.80 -2.58
N CYS A 278 5.38 18.73 -1.26
CA CYS A 278 4.44 19.57 -0.52
C CYS A 278 4.96 20.98 -0.20
N SER A 279 6.27 21.18 -0.20
CA SER A 279 6.89 22.51 -0.14
C SER A 279 6.69 23.27 -1.46
N THR A 280 6.93 22.60 -2.60
CA THR A 280 6.87 23.20 -3.94
C THR A 280 5.63 22.79 -4.74
N HIS A 281 4.50 22.51 -4.07
CA HIS A 281 3.31 21.92 -4.71
C HIS A 281 2.72 22.78 -5.84
N ASP A 282 2.52 24.08 -5.61
CA ASP A 282 1.95 24.99 -6.62
C ASP A 282 2.87 25.12 -7.85
N GLU A 283 4.20 25.07 -7.68
CA GLU A 283 5.16 25.10 -8.79
C GLU A 283 5.21 23.77 -9.56
N PHE A 284 5.18 22.64 -8.85
CA PHE A 284 5.11 21.31 -9.46
C PHE A 284 3.81 21.14 -10.28
N VAL A 285 2.68 21.53 -9.71
CA VAL A 285 1.36 21.54 -10.38
C VAL A 285 1.38 22.44 -11.61
N LYS A 286 1.88 23.68 -11.49
CA LYS A 286 1.98 24.64 -12.61
C LYS A 286 2.91 24.21 -13.74
N THR A 287 3.94 23.41 -13.46
CA THR A 287 4.92 22.95 -14.48
C THR A 287 4.50 21.67 -15.19
N HIS A 288 3.64 20.84 -14.59
CA HIS A 288 3.23 19.54 -15.14
C HIS A 288 1.82 19.53 -15.74
N LEU A 289 1.00 20.54 -15.46
CA LEU A 289 -0.33 20.74 -16.07
C LEU A 289 -0.28 21.80 -17.18
N ARG A 290 -1.28 21.75 -18.07
CA ARG A 290 -1.55 22.84 -19.02
C ARG A 290 -1.98 24.10 -18.27
N HIS A 291 -1.75 25.27 -18.86
CA HIS A 291 -2.07 26.56 -18.24
C HIS A 291 -3.58 26.72 -17.98
N GLU A 292 -4.39 26.19 -18.89
CA GLU A 292 -5.85 26.16 -18.86
C GLU A 292 -6.35 25.32 -17.68
N VAL A 293 -5.87 24.07 -17.59
CA VAL A 293 -6.19 23.13 -16.50
C VAL A 293 -5.64 23.63 -15.15
N TYR A 294 -4.50 24.30 -15.12
CA TYR A 294 -3.96 24.94 -13.91
C TYR A 294 -4.88 26.07 -13.41
N ASN A 295 -5.41 26.89 -14.31
CA ASN A 295 -6.35 27.97 -13.96
C ASN A 295 -7.67 27.39 -13.41
N ALA A 296 -8.19 26.33 -14.02
CA ALA A 296 -9.35 25.62 -13.49
C ALA A 296 -9.08 24.99 -12.11
N TYR A 297 -7.93 24.31 -11.93
CA TYR A 297 -7.52 23.77 -10.62
C TYR A 297 -7.43 24.85 -9.55
N ASN A 298 -6.77 25.97 -9.84
CA ASN A 298 -6.62 27.05 -8.88
C ASN A 298 -7.98 27.72 -8.58
N PHE A 299 -8.85 27.88 -9.59
CA PHE A 299 -10.23 28.35 -9.37
C PHE A 299 -10.98 27.44 -8.39
N TYR A 300 -11.04 26.13 -8.63
CA TYR A 300 -11.76 25.21 -7.71
C TYR A 300 -11.13 25.16 -6.32
N ARG A 301 -9.81 25.35 -6.19
CA ARG A 301 -9.11 25.47 -4.90
C ARG A 301 -9.48 26.73 -4.12
N THR A 302 -9.75 27.86 -4.79
CA THR A 302 -9.95 29.17 -4.12
C THR A 302 -11.36 29.73 -4.21
N CYS A 303 -12.28 29.11 -4.95
CA CYS A 303 -13.67 29.55 -5.03
C CYS A 303 -14.42 29.28 -3.72
N GLU A 304 -15.38 30.13 -3.38
CA GLU A 304 -16.26 29.95 -2.22
C GLU A 304 -17.54 29.21 -2.67
N PRO A 305 -17.83 28.00 -2.15
CA PRO A 305 -18.99 27.22 -2.59
C PRO A 305 -20.29 27.89 -2.15
N SER A 306 -21.09 28.33 -3.14
CA SER A 306 -22.38 28.98 -2.90
C SER A 306 -23.53 28.22 -3.57
N GLU A 307 -24.72 28.29 -2.96
CA GLU A 307 -25.98 27.71 -3.48
C GLU A 307 -26.41 28.30 -4.85
N SER A 308 -25.74 29.33 -5.34
CA SER A 308 -26.04 29.96 -6.62
C SER A 308 -25.67 29.09 -7.84
N HIS A 309 -24.80 28.09 -7.66
CA HIS A 309 -24.23 27.18 -8.67
C HIS A 309 -23.53 27.79 -9.90
N LYS A 310 -23.72 29.09 -10.18
CA LYS A 310 -23.22 29.87 -11.34
C LYS A 310 -21.70 30.13 -11.41
N SER A 311 -20.92 29.44 -10.58
CA SER A 311 -19.48 29.67 -10.40
C SER A 311 -18.66 28.60 -11.13
N VAL A 312 -18.45 28.81 -12.43
CA VAL A 312 -17.65 27.95 -13.33
C VAL A 312 -16.34 28.68 -13.71
N PRO A 313 -15.18 28.00 -13.91
CA PRO A 313 -13.94 28.67 -14.29
C PRO A 313 -14.02 29.40 -15.64
N THR A 314 -13.41 30.58 -15.73
CA THR A 314 -13.49 31.45 -16.92
C THR A 314 -12.82 30.90 -18.19
N ASN A 315 -12.04 29.81 -18.10
CA ASN A 315 -11.48 29.11 -19.25
C ASN A 315 -12.43 28.06 -19.86
N LEU A 316 -13.61 27.81 -19.26
CA LEU A 316 -14.67 27.01 -19.85
C LEU A 316 -15.80 27.94 -20.34
N PRO A 317 -16.18 27.91 -21.64
CA PRO A 317 -17.12 28.88 -22.21
C PRO A 317 -18.59 28.63 -21.84
N VAL A 318 -18.88 27.96 -20.72
CA VAL A 318 -20.25 27.58 -20.30
C VAL A 318 -21.14 28.81 -20.13
N ASN A 319 -20.62 29.88 -19.51
CA ASN A 319 -21.36 31.13 -19.34
C ASN A 319 -21.63 31.80 -20.71
N THR A 320 -20.63 31.84 -21.60
CA THR A 320 -20.80 32.36 -22.98
C THR A 320 -21.86 31.58 -23.76
N ILE A 321 -21.87 30.24 -23.64
CA ILE A 321 -22.87 29.37 -24.27
C ILE A 321 -24.26 29.68 -23.71
N ASN A 322 -24.41 29.78 -22.38
CA ASN A 322 -25.67 30.18 -21.74
C ASN A 322 -26.17 31.54 -22.27
N ASP A 323 -25.31 32.55 -22.27
CA ASP A 323 -25.67 33.91 -22.67
C ASP A 323 -26.13 33.92 -24.14
N ARG A 324 -25.43 33.21 -25.04
CA ARG A 324 -25.87 33.01 -26.43
C ARG A 324 -27.21 32.31 -26.55
N PHE A 325 -27.50 31.30 -25.74
CA PHE A 325 -28.83 30.68 -25.74
C PHE A 325 -29.92 31.65 -25.28
N THR A 326 -29.65 32.57 -24.34
CA THR A 326 -30.61 33.64 -23.99
C THR A 326 -30.83 34.64 -25.13
N GLU A 327 -29.79 34.96 -25.92
CA GLU A 327 -29.94 35.77 -27.14
C GLU A 327 -30.75 35.05 -28.23
N ILE A 328 -30.49 33.75 -28.45
CA ILE A 328 -31.22 32.91 -29.41
C ILE A 328 -32.69 32.82 -29.03
N GLN A 329 -33.01 32.63 -27.75
CA GLN A 329 -34.40 32.60 -27.25
C GLN A 329 -35.13 33.94 -27.46
N ALA A 330 -34.43 35.07 -27.31
CA ALA A 330 -35.01 36.39 -27.58
C ALA A 330 -35.30 36.61 -29.09
N GLY A 331 -34.42 36.12 -29.97
CA GLY A 331 -34.62 36.13 -31.42
C GLY A 331 -35.77 35.21 -31.85
N GLU A 332 -35.84 33.99 -31.30
CA GLU A 332 -36.92 33.03 -31.56
C GLU A 332 -38.30 33.59 -31.18
N ALA A 333 -38.43 34.16 -29.97
CA ALA A 333 -39.70 34.76 -29.53
C ALA A 333 -40.15 35.94 -30.43
N LYS A 334 -39.19 36.70 -30.99
CA LYS A 334 -39.47 37.76 -31.96
C LYS A 334 -39.91 37.17 -33.32
N LEU A 335 -39.21 36.15 -33.81
CA LEU A 335 -39.55 35.42 -35.04
C LEU A 335 -40.97 34.82 -34.96
N VAL A 336 -41.35 34.19 -33.84
CA VAL A 336 -42.73 33.71 -33.61
C VAL A 336 -43.75 34.83 -33.78
N GLY A 337 -43.48 36.01 -33.18
CA GLY A 337 -44.36 37.17 -33.30
C GLY A 337 -44.51 37.64 -34.75
N GLN A 338 -43.40 37.83 -35.45
CA GLN A 338 -43.41 38.31 -36.84
C GLN A 338 -44.04 37.29 -37.80
N LEU A 339 -43.62 36.02 -37.77
CA LEU A 339 -44.07 34.96 -38.67
C LEU A 339 -45.57 34.67 -38.53
N ASN A 340 -46.13 34.71 -37.32
CA ASN A 340 -47.56 34.56 -37.12
C ASN A 340 -48.38 35.69 -37.76
N THR A 341 -47.86 36.92 -37.79
CA THR A 341 -48.50 38.04 -38.50
C THR A 341 -48.29 38.00 -40.02
N LEU A 342 -47.13 37.53 -40.49
CA LEU A 342 -46.76 37.48 -41.91
C LEU A 342 -47.48 36.34 -42.65
N PHE A 343 -47.58 35.16 -42.02
CA PHE A 343 -48.23 33.96 -42.58
C PHE A 343 -49.57 33.59 -41.91
N ASN A 344 -50.19 34.52 -41.18
CA ASN A 344 -51.53 34.39 -40.57
C ASN A 344 -51.75 33.05 -39.83
N ASN A 345 -50.82 32.71 -38.92
CA ASN A 345 -50.80 31.46 -38.14
C ASN A 345 -50.82 30.16 -38.97
N SER A 346 -50.15 30.11 -40.13
CA SER A 346 -50.12 28.89 -40.95
C SER A 346 -49.49 27.71 -40.20
N ALA A 347 -50.20 26.58 -40.18
CA ALA A 347 -49.90 25.43 -39.32
C ALA A 347 -48.46 24.87 -39.50
N ASP A 348 -47.92 24.91 -40.71
CA ASP A 348 -46.61 24.33 -41.07
C ASP A 348 -45.47 25.16 -40.46
N VAL A 349 -45.53 26.49 -40.59
CA VAL A 349 -44.58 27.41 -39.94
C VAL A 349 -44.68 27.29 -38.43
N SER A 350 -45.91 27.24 -37.90
CA SER A 350 -46.18 26.99 -36.48
C SER A 350 -45.85 25.56 -36.02
N ALA A 351 -45.43 24.65 -36.89
CA ALA A 351 -44.91 23.33 -36.52
C ALA A 351 -43.39 23.37 -36.39
N ILE A 352 -42.68 23.91 -37.39
CA ILE A 352 -41.21 24.05 -37.35
C ILE A 352 -40.78 24.95 -36.18
N MET A 353 -41.46 26.08 -35.94
CA MET A 353 -41.16 26.93 -34.78
C MET A 353 -41.27 26.18 -33.43
N ARG A 354 -42.20 25.23 -33.30
CA ARG A 354 -42.33 24.40 -32.07
C ARG A 354 -41.24 23.34 -31.94
N ASN A 355 -40.62 22.91 -33.04
CA ASN A 355 -39.41 22.09 -32.97
C ASN A 355 -38.21 22.94 -32.52
N ILE A 356 -38.08 24.17 -33.01
CA ILE A 356 -37.04 25.13 -32.59
C ILE A 356 -37.19 25.49 -31.10
N GLU A 357 -38.40 25.86 -30.65
CA GLU A 357 -38.75 26.11 -29.23
C GLU A 357 -38.34 24.92 -28.34
N LYS A 358 -38.68 23.69 -28.77
CA LYS A 358 -38.32 22.45 -28.07
C LYS A 358 -36.81 22.27 -27.99
N ASP A 359 -36.08 22.40 -29.09
CA ASP A 359 -34.64 22.14 -29.14
C ASP A 359 -33.85 23.22 -28.39
N ILE A 360 -34.32 24.47 -28.35
CA ILE A 360 -33.81 25.52 -27.45
C ILE A 360 -34.09 25.15 -25.98
N SER A 361 -35.32 24.72 -25.65
CA SER A 361 -35.70 24.27 -24.30
C SER A 361 -34.90 23.05 -23.83
N GLU A 362 -34.51 22.17 -24.74
CA GLU A 362 -33.66 21.01 -24.47
C GLU A 362 -32.18 21.42 -24.31
N SER A 363 -31.73 22.38 -25.12
CA SER A 363 -30.38 22.97 -25.02
C SER A 363 -30.15 23.64 -23.66
N PHE A 364 -31.07 24.49 -23.18
CA PHE A 364 -30.96 25.10 -21.84
C PHE A 364 -30.85 24.07 -20.71
N LYS A 365 -31.55 22.93 -20.80
CA LYS A 365 -31.47 21.86 -19.80
C LYS A 365 -30.08 21.22 -19.80
N ASN A 366 -29.50 21.00 -20.98
CA ASN A 366 -28.15 20.47 -21.11
C ASN A 366 -27.09 21.48 -20.62
N VAL A 367 -27.23 22.78 -20.94
CA VAL A 367 -26.35 23.85 -20.44
C VAL A 367 -26.36 23.91 -18.91
N GLY A 368 -27.54 24.02 -18.29
CA GLY A 368 -27.66 24.06 -16.81
C GLY A 368 -27.16 22.78 -16.13
N ALA A 369 -27.23 21.64 -16.81
CA ALA A 369 -26.68 20.38 -16.30
C ALA A 369 -25.13 20.33 -16.36
N ILE A 370 -24.52 20.92 -17.39
CA ILE A 370 -23.05 21.13 -17.48
C ILE A 370 -22.60 22.13 -16.41
N GLU A 371 -23.29 23.27 -16.29
CA GLU A 371 -23.04 24.32 -15.31
C GLU A 371 -23.06 23.76 -13.87
N PHE A 372 -24.11 23.00 -13.51
CA PHE A 372 -24.18 22.34 -12.21
C PHE A 372 -23.01 21.36 -11.97
N THR A 373 -22.70 20.52 -12.96
CA THR A 373 -21.65 19.49 -12.88
C THR A 373 -20.24 20.07 -12.75
N LEU A 374 -20.02 21.27 -13.31
CA LEU A 374 -18.73 22.00 -13.30
C LEU A 374 -18.74 23.22 -12.37
N SER A 375 -19.75 23.33 -11.50
CA SER A 375 -19.85 24.40 -10.51
C SER A 375 -18.79 24.26 -9.42
N CYS A 376 -18.37 25.39 -8.81
CA CYS A 376 -17.52 25.40 -7.63
C CYS A 376 -18.04 24.43 -6.55
N TYR A 377 -19.34 24.49 -6.24
CA TYR A 377 -19.99 23.63 -5.25
C TYR A 377 -19.79 22.12 -5.55
N ALA A 378 -19.79 21.71 -6.82
CA ALA A 378 -19.67 20.30 -7.20
C ALA A 378 -18.22 19.75 -7.17
N LEU A 379 -17.20 20.62 -7.17
CA LEU A 379 -15.79 20.23 -7.36
C LEU A 379 -14.82 20.78 -6.30
N HIS A 380 -15.20 21.78 -5.51
CA HIS A 380 -14.35 22.40 -4.48
C HIS A 380 -13.83 21.37 -3.45
N ASP A 381 -14.73 20.59 -2.84
CA ASP A 381 -14.40 19.62 -1.79
C ASP A 381 -13.48 18.49 -2.31
N ASP A 382 -13.64 18.06 -3.56
CA ASP A 382 -12.77 17.04 -4.15
C ASP A 382 -11.40 17.62 -4.58
N VAL A 383 -11.35 18.85 -5.12
CA VAL A 383 -10.08 19.49 -5.52
C VAL A 383 -9.25 19.90 -4.29
N THR A 384 -9.87 20.44 -3.25
CA THR A 384 -9.21 20.71 -1.97
C THR A 384 -8.85 19.41 -1.25
N GLY A 385 -9.73 18.40 -1.27
CA GLY A 385 -9.49 17.07 -0.72
C GLY A 385 -8.31 16.32 -1.34
N ILE A 386 -8.01 16.56 -2.63
CA ILE A 386 -6.78 16.07 -3.29
C ILE A 386 -5.54 16.70 -2.64
N ASN A 387 -5.48 18.03 -2.53
CA ASN A 387 -4.36 18.76 -1.93
C ASN A 387 -4.13 18.34 -0.47
N ASP A 388 -5.18 18.40 0.34
CA ASP A 388 -5.10 18.20 1.78
C ASP A 388 -4.86 16.73 2.14
N GLY A 389 -5.37 15.80 1.32
CA GLY A 389 -5.05 14.39 1.39
C GLY A 389 -3.56 14.11 1.20
N ILE A 390 -2.92 14.73 0.19
CA ILE A 390 -1.48 14.55 -0.09
C ILE A 390 -0.61 15.28 0.93
N CYS A 391 -0.89 16.55 1.25
CA CYS A 391 0.07 17.44 1.90
C CYS A 391 -0.18 17.78 3.37
N TYR A 392 -1.36 17.44 3.91
CA TYR A 392 -1.57 17.46 5.36
C TYR A 392 -1.76 16.05 5.91
N ASP A 393 -2.74 15.31 5.40
CA ASP A 393 -3.20 14.09 6.06
C ASP A 393 -2.25 12.90 5.86
N ALA A 394 -1.76 12.71 4.63
CA ALA A 394 -0.72 11.73 4.30
C ALA A 394 0.64 12.08 4.91
N VAL A 395 1.04 13.37 4.94
CA VAL A 395 2.32 13.80 5.54
C VAL A 395 2.37 13.44 7.03
N ILE A 396 1.26 13.54 7.77
CA ILE A 396 1.22 13.08 9.17
C ILE A 396 1.47 11.57 9.28
N GLY A 397 0.91 10.76 8.36
CA GLY A 397 1.20 9.33 8.26
C GLY A 397 2.69 9.06 7.98
N SER A 398 3.26 9.76 7.00
CA SER A 398 4.68 9.70 6.60
C SER A 398 5.62 10.03 7.76
N ILE A 399 5.34 11.10 8.53
CA ILE A 399 6.14 11.50 9.70
C ILE A 399 6.10 10.44 10.81
N ILE A 400 4.92 9.89 11.12
CA ILE A 400 4.77 8.83 12.12
C ILE A 400 5.57 7.59 11.68
N MET A 401 5.41 7.19 10.42
CA MET A 401 6.09 6.04 9.82
C MET A 401 7.63 6.20 9.83
N LEU A 402 8.13 7.39 9.45
CA LEU A 402 9.56 7.74 9.49
C LEU A 402 10.13 7.65 10.91
N ALA A 403 9.53 8.36 11.86
CA ALA A 403 10.05 8.46 13.23
C ALA A 403 10.02 7.11 13.97
N THR A 404 8.94 6.35 13.84
CA THR A 404 8.77 5.05 14.53
C THR A 404 9.69 3.98 13.96
N THR A 405 9.88 3.92 12.64
CA THR A 405 10.78 2.95 12.00
C THR A 405 12.25 3.28 12.23
N LEU A 406 12.65 4.56 12.24
CA LEU A 406 13.99 4.99 12.67
C LEU A 406 14.28 4.58 14.12
N LEU A 407 13.36 4.88 15.04
CA LEU A 407 13.47 4.45 16.44
C LEU A 407 13.54 2.93 16.55
N SER A 408 12.73 2.19 15.80
CA SER A 408 12.79 0.72 15.77
C SER A 408 14.17 0.21 15.35
N GLY A 409 14.81 0.81 14.34
CA GLY A 409 16.18 0.46 13.94
C GLY A 409 17.23 0.68 15.04
N ILE A 410 17.07 1.75 15.84
CA ILE A 410 17.94 2.07 16.98
C ILE A 410 17.70 1.10 18.15
N PHE A 411 16.44 0.81 18.49
CA PHE A 411 16.13 -0.16 19.54
C PHE A 411 16.56 -1.58 19.16
N MET A 412 16.45 -1.99 17.88
CA MET A 412 16.97 -3.26 17.37
C MET A 412 18.51 -3.33 17.46
N PHE A 413 19.24 -2.25 17.16
CA PHE A 413 20.69 -2.17 17.36
C PHE A 413 21.09 -2.44 18.83
N ILE A 414 20.43 -1.73 19.77
CA ILE A 414 20.65 -1.88 21.21
C ILE A 414 20.32 -3.31 21.65
N LEU A 415 19.19 -3.86 21.19
CA LEU A 415 18.74 -5.22 21.52
C LEU A 415 19.79 -6.26 21.11
N LEU A 416 20.36 -6.21 19.91
CA LEU A 416 21.39 -7.16 19.46
C LEU A 416 22.71 -7.07 20.24
N ILE A 417 23.10 -5.87 20.66
CA ILE A 417 24.26 -5.66 21.54
C ILE A 417 23.99 -6.25 22.93
N VAL A 418 22.80 -6.06 23.50
CA VAL A 418 22.43 -6.62 24.80
C VAL A 418 22.26 -8.15 24.75
N VAL A 419 21.75 -8.71 23.65
CA VAL A 419 21.58 -10.17 23.48
C VAL A 419 22.92 -10.91 23.46
N SER A 420 23.93 -10.40 22.77
CA SER A 420 25.25 -11.06 22.74
C SER A 420 25.86 -11.27 24.13
N GLN A 421 25.60 -10.36 25.08
CA GLN A 421 26.03 -10.49 26.48
C GLN A 421 25.37 -11.66 27.22
N THR A 422 24.24 -12.18 26.71
CA THR A 422 23.53 -13.33 27.32
C THR A 422 24.14 -14.68 26.97
N TRP A 423 24.89 -14.79 25.87
CA TRP A 423 25.40 -16.08 25.38
C TRP A 423 26.27 -16.80 26.42
N TYR A 424 27.13 -16.05 27.12
CA TYR A 424 27.94 -16.55 28.24
C TYR A 424 27.09 -16.86 29.49
N MET A 425 26.05 -16.08 29.76
CA MET A 425 25.21 -16.25 30.96
C MET A 425 24.32 -17.50 30.89
N PHE A 426 23.69 -17.76 29.75
CA PHE A 426 22.90 -18.99 29.52
C PHE A 426 23.77 -20.23 29.25
N ASN A 427 25.10 -20.08 29.19
CA ASN A 427 26.04 -21.20 29.16
C ASN A 427 26.18 -21.89 30.54
N ARG A 428 25.72 -21.23 31.62
CA ARG A 428 25.98 -21.63 33.02
C ARG A 428 24.72 -22.04 33.80
N LEU A 429 23.62 -22.30 33.11
CA LEU A 429 22.48 -23.09 33.61
C LEU A 429 22.40 -24.40 32.80
N PRO A 430 23.18 -25.44 33.15
CA PRO A 430 22.70 -26.81 33.03
C PRO A 430 21.47 -27.00 33.94
N ASN A 431 20.89 -28.20 33.95
CA ASN A 431 19.78 -28.52 34.85
C ASN A 431 20.18 -28.31 36.32
N ASP A 432 19.20 -28.01 37.18
CA ASP A 432 19.38 -27.71 38.61
C ASP A 432 19.61 -28.98 39.44
N TYR A 433 20.59 -29.78 39.01
CA TYR A 433 21.20 -30.88 39.72
C TYR A 433 22.66 -30.52 39.95
N MET A 434 22.91 -29.85 41.07
CA MET A 434 24.15 -30.07 41.80
C MET A 434 24.12 -31.54 42.23
N GLU A 435 25.04 -32.36 41.75
CA GLU A 435 25.24 -33.70 42.32
C GLU A 435 25.68 -33.50 43.78
N VAL A 436 24.84 -33.95 44.71
CA VAL A 436 25.10 -33.84 46.14
C VAL A 436 26.18 -34.85 46.47
N ASN A 437 27.33 -34.36 46.93
CA ASN A 437 28.45 -35.20 47.28
C ASN A 437 28.12 -35.99 48.55
N GLU A 438 28.07 -37.33 48.49
CA GLU A 438 27.54 -38.16 49.58
C GLU A 438 28.39 -38.13 50.87
N GLU A 439 29.64 -37.62 50.81
CA GLU A 439 30.44 -37.31 51.99
C GLU A 439 30.11 -35.97 52.70
N ASP A 440 29.01 -35.26 52.39
CA ASP A 440 28.59 -34.07 53.15
C ASP A 440 28.26 -34.43 54.62
N PRO A 441 29.03 -33.92 55.63
CA PRO A 441 28.82 -34.26 57.03
C PRO A 441 27.50 -33.77 57.62
N PHE A 442 26.78 -32.88 56.95
CA PHE A 442 25.54 -32.27 57.44
C PHE A 442 24.26 -32.99 56.97
N TYR A 443 24.37 -34.05 56.16
CA TYR A 443 23.21 -34.84 55.75
C TYR A 443 22.75 -35.79 56.87
N PRO A 444 21.45 -35.80 57.25
CA PRO A 444 20.94 -36.72 58.25
C PRO A 444 20.90 -38.14 57.68
N ARG A 445 21.84 -39.00 58.12
CA ARG A 445 21.84 -40.43 57.81
C ARG A 445 20.53 -41.05 58.31
N GLN A 446 19.74 -41.63 57.41
CA GLN A 446 18.56 -42.41 57.79
C GLN A 446 19.03 -43.68 58.51
N GLN A 447 18.91 -43.66 59.84
CA GLN A 447 19.42 -44.71 60.71
C GLN A 447 18.40 -45.84 60.84
N ASP A 448 18.78 -47.01 60.33
CA ASP A 448 18.27 -48.36 60.62
C ASP A 448 16.82 -48.48 61.13
N THR A 449 15.85 -48.55 60.21
CA THR A 449 14.57 -49.24 60.46
C THR A 449 14.26 -50.20 59.33
N VAL A 450 14.02 -51.46 59.69
CA VAL A 450 13.75 -52.53 58.73
C VAL A 450 12.35 -52.36 58.13
N ILE A 451 12.30 -52.07 56.82
CA ILE A 451 11.08 -52.14 56.02
C ILE A 451 11.29 -53.27 54.99
N PRO A 452 10.45 -54.31 54.97
CA PRO A 452 10.57 -55.39 53.99
C PRO A 452 10.40 -54.90 52.55
N ALA A 453 11.13 -55.53 51.63
CA ALA A 453 10.91 -55.38 50.20
C ALA A 453 9.59 -56.05 49.76
N ASP A 454 9.16 -55.73 48.53
CA ASP A 454 7.92 -56.16 47.87
C ASP A 454 6.59 -55.77 48.54
N ILE A 455 6.00 -54.69 48.01
CA ILE A 455 4.57 -54.59 47.67
C ILE A 455 4.48 -53.65 46.44
N TYR A 456 3.93 -54.16 45.33
CA TYR A 456 3.80 -53.50 44.02
C TYR A 456 5.10 -53.01 43.32
N GLY A 457 5.80 -53.94 42.67
CA GLY A 457 6.85 -53.59 41.70
C GLY A 457 6.29 -52.87 40.46
N THR A 458 6.99 -51.81 40.02
CA THR A 458 6.84 -51.22 38.67
C THR A 458 8.22 -51.04 38.04
N HIS A 459 8.46 -51.71 36.91
CA HIS A 459 9.78 -51.74 36.27
C HIS A 459 10.01 -50.48 35.41
N VAL A 460 10.40 -49.37 36.04
CA VAL A 460 10.84 -48.15 35.32
C VAL A 460 12.26 -48.36 34.76
N PHE A 461 12.37 -49.11 33.66
CA PHE A 461 13.62 -49.33 32.94
C PHE A 461 14.17 -48.02 32.35
N ASN A 462 15.16 -47.42 33.02
CA ASN A 462 15.92 -46.30 32.46
C ASN A 462 16.97 -46.81 31.46
N HIS A 463 16.66 -46.75 30.17
CA HIS A 463 17.37 -47.50 29.12
C HIS A 463 18.62 -46.76 28.56
N ARG A 464 19.55 -46.26 29.41
CA ARG A 464 20.79 -45.62 28.87
C ARG A 464 22.06 -45.56 29.76
N THR A 465 22.46 -46.66 30.39
CA THR A 465 23.81 -46.78 31.01
C THR A 465 24.56 -48.03 30.52
N ARG A 466 25.19 -47.92 29.34
CA ARG A 466 26.24 -48.81 28.85
C ARG A 466 27.28 -47.99 28.08
N PHE A 467 28.54 -48.45 28.09
CA PHE A 467 29.76 -47.78 27.59
C PHE A 467 30.44 -46.77 28.53
N THR A 468 31.19 -47.28 29.52
CA THR A 468 32.60 -46.93 29.77
C THR A 468 33.27 -48.03 30.61
N PRO A 469 34.31 -48.73 30.11
CA PRO A 469 35.07 -49.70 30.91
C PRO A 469 36.42 -49.10 31.35
N SER A 470 36.58 -48.79 32.64
CA SER A 470 37.87 -48.36 33.20
C SER A 470 37.94 -48.55 34.72
N SER A 471 38.43 -49.72 35.14
CA SER A 471 39.03 -49.92 36.47
C SER A 471 40.14 -50.95 36.32
N LEU A 472 41.34 -50.64 36.82
CA LEU A 472 42.44 -51.61 36.91
C LEU A 472 42.21 -52.46 38.16
N GLU A 473 42.16 -53.77 37.98
CA GLU A 473 42.14 -54.71 39.11
C GLU A 473 43.58 -55.09 39.47
N HIS A 474 43.97 -54.88 40.72
CA HIS A 474 45.31 -55.16 41.22
C HIS A 474 45.24 -55.73 42.62
N THR A 475 45.12 -57.06 42.69
CA THR A 475 45.03 -57.83 43.93
C THR A 475 46.05 -58.96 43.89
N GLU A 476 46.88 -59.06 44.92
CA GLU A 476 47.97 -60.05 44.99
C GLU A 476 47.47 -61.47 45.37
N PRO A 477 48.29 -62.53 45.19
CA PRO A 477 47.77 -63.87 44.91
C PRO A 477 47.42 -64.70 46.15
N SER A 478 46.77 -65.85 45.92
CA SER A 478 46.72 -66.95 46.87
C SER A 478 46.97 -68.29 46.17
N THR A 479 47.86 -69.09 46.75
CA THR A 479 48.35 -70.38 46.21
C THR A 479 47.36 -71.52 46.43
N GLY A 480 47.12 -72.35 45.40
CA GLY A 480 46.06 -73.40 45.42
C GLY A 480 46.29 -74.63 44.53
N THR A 481 47.52 -75.13 44.47
CA THR A 481 47.93 -76.57 44.36
C THR A 481 47.07 -77.58 43.55
N THR A 482 47.68 -78.21 42.53
CA THR A 482 47.38 -79.55 41.92
C THR A 482 46.03 -79.76 41.19
N SER A 483 45.86 -80.66 40.20
CA SER A 483 46.80 -81.45 39.35
C SER A 483 46.05 -82.10 38.15
N ALA A 484 46.69 -82.17 36.97
CA ALA A 484 46.47 -83.14 35.86
C ALA A 484 45.03 -83.29 35.27
N THR A 485 44.76 -83.80 34.05
CA THR A 485 45.59 -84.38 32.97
C THR A 485 44.89 -84.11 31.62
N ASN A 486 45.63 -84.09 30.50
CA ASN A 486 45.07 -84.24 29.14
C ASN A 486 44.92 -85.76 28.81
N PRO A 487 44.14 -86.24 27.81
CA PRO A 487 44.34 -85.86 26.39
C PRO A 487 43.09 -85.95 25.45
N GLN A 488 43.28 -85.62 24.15
CA GLN A 488 42.85 -86.29 22.88
C GLN A 488 41.45 -87.00 22.77
N GLN A 489 40.72 -87.10 21.63
CA GLN A 489 41.11 -86.98 20.20
C GLN A 489 39.91 -86.89 19.21
N ASN A 490 40.15 -86.34 18.01
CA ASN A 490 39.66 -86.73 16.64
C ASN A 490 38.18 -86.75 16.16
N SER A 491 38.08 -86.46 14.84
CA SER A 491 37.13 -86.97 13.80
C SER A 491 35.63 -86.55 13.85
N GLN A 492 35.10 -85.84 12.86
CA GLN A 492 34.75 -86.21 11.45
C GLN A 492 33.56 -87.18 11.30
N THR A 493 32.40 -86.69 10.81
CA THR A 493 31.75 -87.06 9.52
C THR A 493 30.42 -86.31 9.30
N THR A 494 29.89 -86.37 8.08
CA THR A 494 28.63 -85.78 7.54
C THR A 494 27.70 -86.91 7.02
N PRO A 495 26.57 -86.64 6.33
CA PRO A 495 25.37 -85.81 6.60
C PRO A 495 24.07 -86.68 6.55
N LEU A 496 22.85 -86.09 6.58
CA LEU A 496 21.50 -86.57 6.13
C LEU A 496 20.43 -85.55 6.66
N LEU A 497 19.22 -85.31 6.10
CA LEU A 497 18.60 -85.49 4.76
C LEU A 497 17.23 -84.75 4.69
N ASP A 498 16.80 -84.27 3.50
CA ASP A 498 15.40 -83.99 3.04
C ASP A 498 14.45 -83.04 3.82
N THR A 499 13.35 -82.47 3.29
CA THR A 499 12.75 -82.31 1.91
C THR A 499 12.10 -80.90 1.84
N ALA A 500 12.11 -80.11 0.75
CA ALA A 500 11.26 -80.11 -0.46
C ALA A 500 9.72 -80.05 -0.18
N TRP A 501 8.85 -79.26 -0.85
CA TRP A 501 8.82 -78.74 -2.24
C TRP A 501 7.84 -77.53 -2.48
N GLN A 502 8.13 -76.64 -3.46
CA GLN A 502 7.22 -75.98 -4.47
C GLN A 502 5.98 -75.13 -3.99
N ARG A 503 5.29 -74.23 -4.74
CA ARG A 503 5.27 -73.54 -6.08
C ARG A 503 4.25 -72.35 -5.97
N SER A 504 3.99 -71.37 -6.85
CA SER A 504 4.56 -70.83 -8.13
C SER A 504 3.95 -69.44 -8.49
N ASN A 505 4.54 -68.73 -9.47
CA ASN A 505 3.98 -67.56 -10.21
C ASN A 505 2.86 -68.00 -11.22
N PRO A 506 2.17 -67.15 -12.06
CA PRO A 506 2.46 -65.74 -12.45
C PRO A 506 1.27 -64.75 -12.76
N SER A 507 1.63 -63.48 -13.08
CA SER A 507 0.97 -62.52 -14.04
C SER A 507 -0.38 -61.82 -13.72
N ALA A 508 -0.70 -60.76 -14.51
CA ALA A 508 -1.83 -59.79 -14.41
C ALA A 508 -2.43 -59.54 -15.85
N PRO A 509 -3.21 -58.47 -16.22
CA PRO A 509 -3.94 -57.39 -15.50
C PRO A 509 -5.40 -57.12 -16.03
N ILE A 510 -5.99 -55.92 -15.77
CA ILE A 510 -7.24 -55.31 -16.38
C ILE A 510 -8.60 -55.86 -15.82
N GLY A 511 -9.68 -55.09 -15.59
CA GLY A 511 -9.91 -53.62 -15.58
C GLY A 511 -11.42 -53.19 -15.64
N SER A 512 -11.69 -51.88 -15.51
CA SER A 512 -12.98 -51.15 -15.72
C SER A 512 -14.12 -51.21 -14.66
N GLY A 513 -14.90 -50.12 -14.55
CA GLY A 513 -16.12 -49.98 -13.72
C GLY A 513 -16.43 -48.52 -13.29
N ASN A 514 -17.50 -47.90 -13.83
CA ASN A 514 -17.87 -46.48 -13.58
C ASN A 514 -18.93 -46.30 -12.48
N ASN A 515 -18.97 -45.13 -11.83
CA ASN A 515 -20.16 -44.25 -11.80
C ASN A 515 -19.88 -42.86 -11.16
N THR A 516 -20.81 -41.91 -11.36
CA THR A 516 -20.66 -40.46 -11.10
C THR A 516 -21.97 -39.82 -10.58
N ILE A 517 -21.93 -38.49 -10.29
CA ILE A 517 -23.07 -37.54 -10.16
C ILE A 517 -23.77 -37.41 -8.77
N ASN A 518 -23.40 -36.37 -8.02
CA ASN A 518 -24.23 -35.25 -7.48
C ASN A 518 -23.44 -34.54 -6.35
N ALA A 519 -23.22 -33.22 -6.31
CA ALA A 519 -24.06 -32.03 -6.56
C ALA A 519 -25.05 -31.71 -5.42
N GLY A 520 -24.80 -30.57 -4.75
CA GLY A 520 -25.64 -30.00 -3.69
C GLY A 520 -25.24 -28.55 -3.42
N ALA A 521 -26.19 -27.62 -3.55
CA ALA A 521 -25.95 -26.17 -3.46
C ALA A 521 -26.44 -25.58 -2.13
N GLY A 522 -25.96 -24.38 -1.79
CA GLY A 522 -26.28 -23.71 -0.52
C GLY A 522 -26.16 -22.19 -0.57
N ASN A 523 -27.05 -21.52 -1.30
CA ASN A 523 -27.15 -20.05 -1.29
C ASN A 523 -27.60 -19.53 0.08
N ARG A 524 -27.07 -18.37 0.48
CA ARG A 524 -27.84 -17.35 1.22
C ARG A 524 -27.37 -15.94 0.87
N PHE A 525 -28.29 -15.17 0.30
CA PHE A 525 -28.25 -13.70 0.33
C PHE A 525 -28.66 -13.23 1.74
N ILE A 526 -28.11 -12.10 2.19
CA ILE A 526 -28.75 -10.77 2.11
C ILE A 526 -27.61 -9.77 1.84
#